data_AF-A0A418TAY4-F1
#
_entry.id   AF-A0A418TAY4-F1
#
_cell.length_a   1.000
_cell.length_b   1.000
_cell.length_c   1.000
_cell.angle_alpha   90.00
_cell.angle_beta   90.00
_cell.angle_gamma   90.00
#
_symmetry.space_group_name_H-M   'P 1'
#
loop_
_entity.id
_entity.type
_entity.pdbx_description
1 polymer ?
#
loop_
_entity_poly.entity_id
_entity_poly.type
_entity_poly.pdbx_seq_one_letter_code
_entity_poly.pdbx_strand_id
1 'polypeptide(L)'
;MAYYYWSLVMPSLIVAVPVILLVLLIWKRTDRQDESGLVWKTAGYLLLTPFRFILNGLHLPVGVLLAWLFYRNAKQNKTYKRRVIFLGIVVYLIGFVPLHSMVQDWFYPRDQMNTYLTIDREESKQGFSILLHNPEGTIYWSYHEHDEEGRQLYEEMKQSTPANEYSYLPEGNEWRLLLYQDTENYREPFRRLEFLVHADNEVFWLTFQGQHYSFHASNKLKQLLQPRMEAQSN
;
A
#
# COMPACT_ATOMS: atom_id res chain seq x y z
N MET A 1 -13.10 6.39 3.37
CA MET A 1 -12.95 6.97 2.00
C MET A 1 -11.79 7.95 1.87
N ALA A 2 -11.40 8.71 2.91
CA ALA A 2 -10.32 9.70 2.79
C ALA A 2 -8.95 9.02 2.55
N TYR A 3 -8.73 7.84 3.14
CA TYR A 3 -7.52 7.03 2.98
C TYR A 3 -7.25 6.64 1.52
N TYR A 4 -8.27 6.11 0.85
CA TYR A 4 -8.17 5.65 -0.53
C TYR A 4 -7.84 6.82 -1.48
N TYR A 5 -8.42 7.99 -1.20
CA TYR A 5 -8.15 9.19 -2.00
C TYR A 5 -6.69 9.65 -1.86
N TRP A 6 -6.16 9.72 -0.63
CA TRP A 6 -4.79 10.18 -0.40
C TRP A 6 -3.73 9.22 -0.94
N SER A 7 -3.92 7.91 -0.77
CA SER A 7 -2.99 6.89 -1.30
C SER A 7 -2.91 6.89 -2.84
N LEU A 8 -3.97 7.33 -3.52
CA LEU A 8 -4.02 7.44 -4.98
C LEU A 8 -3.44 8.78 -5.48
N VAL A 9 -3.70 9.87 -4.75
CA VAL A 9 -3.27 11.23 -5.13
C VAL A 9 -1.80 11.50 -4.79
N MET A 10 -1.30 11.07 -3.63
CA MET A 10 0.06 11.39 -3.17
C MET A 10 1.18 10.93 -4.12
N PRO A 11 1.19 9.68 -4.64
CA PRO A 11 2.20 9.25 -5.60
C PRO A 11 2.19 10.12 -6.87
N SER A 12 1.00 10.53 -7.32
CA SER A 12 0.83 11.40 -8.48
C SER A 12 1.43 12.78 -8.24
N LEU A 13 1.22 13.36 -7.05
CA LEU A 13 1.79 14.66 -6.67
C LEU A 13 3.32 14.62 -6.56
N ILE A 14 3.86 13.55 -5.98
CA ILE A 14 5.31 13.33 -5.83
C ILE A 14 6.02 13.37 -7.20
N VAL A 15 5.38 12.91 -8.26
CA VAL A 15 5.94 12.96 -9.62
C VAL A 15 5.57 14.28 -10.33
N ALA A 16 4.31 14.70 -10.26
CA ALA A 16 3.82 15.86 -11.02
C ALA A 16 4.49 17.18 -10.60
N VAL A 17 4.66 17.41 -9.30
CA VAL A 17 5.23 18.68 -8.80
C VAL A 17 6.69 18.86 -9.27
N PRO A 18 7.62 17.90 -9.08
CA PRO A 18 8.97 18.01 -9.63
C PRO A 18 8.99 18.16 -11.15
N VAL A 19 8.13 17.45 -11.89
CA VAL A 19 8.07 17.58 -13.35
C VAL A 19 7.69 19.00 -13.76
N ILE A 20 6.66 19.59 -13.15
CA ILE A 20 6.25 20.98 -13.41
C ILE A 20 7.40 21.95 -13.08
N LEU A 21 8.04 21.80 -11.93
CA LEU A 21 9.18 22.63 -11.53
C LEU A 21 10.36 22.50 -12.51
N LEU A 22 10.68 21.30 -12.98
CA LEU A 22 11.72 21.07 -13.96
C LEU A 22 11.38 21.67 -15.32
N VAL A 23 10.12 21.61 -15.75
CA VAL A 23 9.65 22.28 -16.97
C VAL A 23 9.82 23.80 -16.85
N LEU A 24 9.40 24.39 -15.72
CA LEU A 24 9.57 25.81 -15.45
C LEU A 24 11.06 26.21 -15.40
N LEU A 25 11.91 25.35 -14.84
CA LEU A 25 13.36 25.56 -14.82
C LEU A 25 13.95 25.52 -16.23
N ILE A 26 13.57 24.53 -17.05
CA ILE A 26 13.98 24.43 -18.45
C ILE A 26 13.50 25.66 -19.22
N TRP A 27 12.28 26.12 -18.98
CA TRP A 27 11.68 27.32 -19.58
C TRP A 27 12.46 28.59 -19.23
N LYS A 28 12.87 28.75 -17.98
CA LYS A 28 13.62 29.91 -17.49
C LYS A 28 15.09 29.90 -17.93
N ARG A 29 15.74 28.73 -17.96
CA ARG A 29 17.19 28.58 -18.23
C ARG A 29 17.57 28.31 -19.68
N THR A 30 16.61 28.27 -20.59
CA THR A 30 16.91 28.03 -22.01
C THR A 30 16.51 29.25 -22.80
N ASP A 31 17.45 29.80 -23.56
CA ASP A 31 17.16 30.86 -24.52
C ASP A 31 16.18 30.34 -25.56
N ARG A 32 15.10 31.10 -25.75
CA ARG A 32 13.98 30.73 -26.60
C ARG A 32 13.85 31.77 -27.70
N GLN A 33 13.82 31.30 -28.93
CA GLN A 33 13.34 32.10 -30.05
C GLN A 33 11.81 32.16 -29.94
N ASP A 34 11.24 33.31 -30.27
CA ASP A 34 9.78 33.47 -30.32
C ASP A 34 9.21 32.50 -31.36
N GLU A 35 8.60 31.43 -30.87
CA GLU A 35 7.98 30.38 -31.67
C GLU A 35 6.52 30.27 -31.23
N SER A 36 5.61 30.55 -32.16
CA SER A 36 4.18 30.44 -31.88
C SER A 36 3.81 29.03 -31.41
N GLY A 37 3.06 28.95 -30.31
CA GLY A 37 2.58 27.70 -29.74
C GLY A 37 3.65 26.85 -29.05
N LEU A 38 4.79 27.41 -28.64
CA LEU A 38 5.85 26.65 -27.96
C LEU A 38 5.34 25.91 -26.71
N VAL A 39 4.39 26.49 -25.97
CA VAL A 39 3.74 25.85 -24.80
C VAL A 39 3.02 24.56 -25.22
N TRP A 40 2.19 24.62 -26.26
CA TRP A 40 1.46 23.45 -26.77
C TRP A 40 2.40 22.38 -27.32
N LYS A 41 3.48 22.78 -27.99
CA LYS A 41 4.52 21.84 -28.45
C LYS A 41 5.21 21.16 -27.27
N THR A 42 5.49 21.92 -26.20
CA THR A 42 6.07 21.39 -24.95
C THR A 42 5.14 20.35 -24.32
N ALA A 43 3.86 20.69 -24.16
CA ALA A 43 2.85 19.78 -23.62
C ALA A 43 2.75 18.52 -24.49
N GLY A 44 2.76 18.67 -25.82
CA GLY A 44 2.77 17.56 -26.75
C GLY A 44 3.96 16.62 -26.53
N TYR A 45 5.18 17.15 -26.42
CA TYR A 45 6.36 16.31 -26.13
C TYR A 45 6.30 15.62 -24.76
N LEU A 46 5.83 16.31 -23.72
CA LEU A 46 5.71 15.76 -22.37
C LEU A 46 4.61 14.70 -22.25
N LEU A 47 3.53 14.80 -23.02
CA LEU A 47 2.44 13.82 -23.02
C LEU A 47 2.77 12.62 -23.92
N LEU A 48 3.45 12.86 -25.04
CA LEU A 48 3.85 11.78 -25.95
C LEU A 48 4.91 10.89 -25.33
N THR A 49 5.93 11.44 -24.68
CA THR A 49 7.10 10.67 -24.23
C THR A 49 6.79 9.54 -23.24
N PRO A 50 5.90 9.68 -22.24
CA PRO A 50 5.54 8.57 -21.34
C PRO A 50 4.60 7.55 -21.99
N PHE A 51 4.04 7.84 -23.17
CA PHE A 51 3.13 6.94 -23.86
C PHE A 51 3.85 5.65 -24.27
N ARG A 52 3.29 4.52 -23.85
CA ARG A 52 3.84 3.19 -24.08
C ARG A 52 2.81 2.31 -24.76
N PHE A 53 3.29 1.49 -25.69
CA PHE A 53 2.49 0.45 -26.32
C PHE A 53 2.82 -0.90 -25.67
N ILE A 54 1.80 -1.69 -25.36
CA ILE A 54 1.96 -2.99 -24.71
C ILE A 54 1.59 -4.06 -25.74
N LEU A 55 2.57 -4.86 -26.16
CA LEU A 55 2.37 -5.96 -27.11
C LEU A 55 3.01 -7.22 -26.55
N ASN A 56 2.21 -8.27 -26.29
CA ASN A 56 2.68 -9.53 -25.69
C ASN A 56 3.50 -9.33 -24.41
N GLY A 57 3.09 -8.40 -23.55
CA GLY A 57 3.81 -8.07 -22.31
C GLY A 57 5.07 -7.22 -22.49
N LEU A 58 5.51 -6.96 -23.73
CA LEU A 58 6.63 -6.06 -24.01
C LEU A 58 6.15 -4.60 -24.02
N HIS A 59 6.78 -3.75 -23.20
CA HIS A 59 6.52 -2.32 -23.16
C HIS A 59 7.42 -1.59 -24.17
N LEU A 60 6.82 -1.12 -25.27
CA LEU A 60 7.53 -0.38 -26.31
C LEU A 60 7.39 1.14 -26.10
N PRO A 61 8.49 1.92 -26.10
CA PRO A 61 8.48 3.37 -25.88
C PRO A 61 8.10 4.13 -27.17
N VAL A 62 6.97 3.77 -27.80
CA VAL A 62 6.52 4.35 -29.08
C VAL A 62 6.38 5.87 -28.97
N GLY A 63 5.92 6.36 -27.82
CA GLY A 63 5.81 7.79 -27.52
C GLY A 63 7.14 8.54 -27.61
N VAL A 64 8.21 7.96 -27.08
CA VAL A 64 9.57 8.50 -27.17
C VAL A 64 10.04 8.53 -28.62
N LEU A 65 9.80 7.47 -29.38
CA LEU A 65 10.19 7.39 -30.79
C LEU A 65 9.50 8.47 -31.62
N LEU A 66 8.19 8.67 -31.42
CA LEU A 66 7.42 9.73 -32.08
C LEU A 66 7.90 11.13 -31.68
N ALA A 67 8.11 11.36 -30.39
CA ALA A 67 8.65 12.62 -29.88
C ALA A 67 10.03 12.93 -30.50
N TRP A 68 10.90 11.91 -30.61
CA TRP A 68 12.21 12.03 -31.24
C TRP A 68 12.10 12.34 -32.74
N LEU A 69 11.17 11.70 -33.44
CA LEU A 69 10.90 11.95 -34.86
C LEU A 69 10.46 13.39 -35.11
N PHE A 70 9.53 13.91 -34.32
CA PHE A 70 9.10 15.32 -34.42
C PHE A 70 10.23 16.29 -34.07
N TYR A 71 11.06 15.95 -33.10
CA TYR A 71 12.23 16.74 -32.73
C TYR A 71 13.28 16.80 -33.84
N ARG A 72 13.56 15.70 -34.52
CA ARG A 72 14.54 15.64 -35.61
C ARG A 72 14.25 16.68 -36.70
N ASN A 73 12.97 16.93 -36.97
CA ASN A 73 12.50 17.89 -37.97
C ASN A 73 12.32 19.32 -37.44
N ALA A 74 12.56 19.57 -36.15
CA ALA A 74 12.37 20.89 -35.55
C ALA A 74 13.46 21.87 -36.02
N LYS A 75 13.07 23.02 -36.58
CA LYS A 75 14.02 24.07 -37.02
C LYS A 75 14.41 25.02 -35.88
N GLN A 76 13.47 25.34 -34.99
CA GLN A 76 13.64 26.31 -33.89
C GLN A 76 13.63 25.62 -32.52
N ASN A 77 14.26 26.26 -31.52
CA ASN A 77 14.24 25.85 -30.12
C ASN A 77 14.69 24.39 -29.87
N LYS A 78 15.65 23.89 -30.66
CA LYS A 78 16.13 22.50 -30.58
C LYS A 78 16.63 22.13 -29.18
N THR A 79 17.44 22.98 -28.55
CA THR A 79 17.99 22.71 -27.21
C THR A 79 16.88 22.55 -26.17
N TYR A 80 15.89 23.44 -26.20
CA TYR A 80 14.72 23.40 -25.31
C TYR A 80 13.91 22.12 -25.53
N LYS A 81 13.52 21.82 -26.78
CA LYS A 81 12.75 20.61 -27.13
C LYS A 81 13.48 19.32 -26.73
N ARG A 82 14.80 19.25 -26.93
CA ARG A 82 15.63 18.11 -26.51
C ARG A 82 15.57 17.91 -24.99
N ARG A 83 15.68 18.98 -24.19
CA ARG A 83 15.57 18.90 -22.73
C ARG A 83 14.19 18.43 -22.28
N VAL A 84 13.13 18.92 -22.91
CA VAL A 84 11.75 18.50 -22.63
C VAL A 84 11.54 17.02 -22.95
N ILE A 85 12.04 16.54 -24.09
CA ILE A 85 11.97 15.12 -24.47
C ILE A 85 12.76 14.26 -23.47
N PHE A 86 13.95 14.68 -23.08
CA PHE A 86 14.75 13.96 -22.09
C PHE A 86 14.05 13.88 -20.74
N LEU A 87 13.44 14.98 -20.27
CA LEU A 87 12.60 14.97 -19.08
C LEU A 87 11.46 13.95 -19.21
N GLY A 88 10.80 13.93 -20.36
CA GLY A 88 9.77 12.95 -20.69
C GLY A 88 10.24 11.50 -20.66
N ILE A 89 11.46 11.22 -21.13
CA ILE A 89 12.09 9.88 -21.04
C ILE A 89 12.35 9.52 -19.57
N VAL A 90 12.84 10.45 -18.76
CA VAL A 90 13.02 10.22 -17.31
C VAL A 90 11.68 9.89 -16.66
N VAL A 91 10.61 10.62 -16.99
CA VAL A 91 9.24 10.34 -16.50
C VAL A 91 8.78 8.95 -16.94
N TYR A 92 9.03 8.56 -18.20
CA TYR A 92 8.75 7.22 -18.71
C TYR A 92 9.45 6.13 -17.89
N LEU A 93 10.75 6.31 -17.59
CA LEU A 93 11.52 5.35 -16.79
C LEU A 93 11.02 5.26 -15.35
N ILE A 94 10.67 6.39 -14.74
CA ILE A 94 10.06 6.43 -13.41
C ILE A 94 8.74 5.63 -13.39
N GLY A 95 8.00 5.60 -14.49
CA GLY A 95 6.77 4.80 -14.62
C GLY A 95 6.95 3.27 -14.52
N PHE A 96 8.19 2.76 -14.51
CA PHE A 96 8.49 1.35 -14.20
C PHE A 96 8.77 1.11 -12.72
N VAL A 97 9.03 2.16 -11.95
CA VAL A 97 9.21 2.05 -10.51
C VAL A 97 7.82 1.87 -9.88
N PRO A 98 7.62 0.89 -8.97
CA PRO A 98 6.36 0.70 -8.26
C PRO A 98 6.17 1.78 -7.17
N LEU A 99 6.19 3.05 -7.57
CA LEU A 99 6.11 4.20 -6.67
C LEU A 99 4.88 4.16 -5.78
N HIS A 100 3.73 3.69 -6.31
CA HIS A 100 2.53 3.55 -5.51
C HIS A 100 2.75 2.61 -4.32
N SER A 101 3.33 1.42 -4.57
CA SER A 101 3.64 0.46 -3.51
C SER A 101 4.66 1.02 -2.53
N MET A 102 5.72 1.68 -3.01
CA MET A 102 6.75 2.27 -2.14
C MET A 102 6.22 3.39 -1.25
N VAL A 103 5.40 4.29 -1.81
CA VAL A 103 4.78 5.39 -1.06
C VAL A 103 3.79 4.81 -0.05
N GLN A 104 2.99 3.82 -0.46
CA GLN A 104 2.08 3.14 0.44
C GLN A 104 2.84 2.48 1.60
N ASP A 105 3.95 1.80 1.35
CA ASP A 105 4.78 1.17 2.39
C ASP A 105 5.43 2.19 3.33
N TRP A 106 5.76 3.39 2.84
CA TRP A 106 6.32 4.44 3.68
C TRP A 106 5.31 5.02 4.67
N PHE A 107 4.08 5.27 4.21
CA PHE A 107 3.01 5.78 5.09
C PHE A 107 2.33 4.68 5.91
N TYR A 108 2.34 3.45 5.39
CA TYR A 108 1.63 2.29 5.93
C TYR A 108 2.54 1.06 5.80
N PRO A 109 3.57 0.98 6.65
CA PRO A 109 4.48 -0.15 6.67
C PRO A 109 3.69 -1.45 6.89
N ARG A 110 3.58 -2.28 5.85
CA ARG A 110 2.82 -3.54 5.85
C ARG A 110 3.42 -4.60 6.79
N ASP A 111 4.62 -4.36 7.30
CA ASP A 111 5.27 -5.15 8.32
C ASP A 111 4.87 -4.72 9.75
N GLN A 112 4.04 -3.68 9.92
CA GLN A 112 3.58 -3.24 11.23
C GLN A 112 2.14 -3.65 11.51
N MET A 113 1.91 -4.35 12.63
CA MET A 113 0.58 -4.81 13.04
C MET A 113 -0.41 -3.64 13.20
N ASN A 114 0.08 -2.54 13.80
CA ASN A 114 -0.72 -1.34 14.03
C ASN A 114 -1.34 -0.78 12.74
N THR A 115 -0.66 -0.92 11.59
CA THR A 115 -1.18 -0.47 10.30
C THR A 115 -2.51 -1.15 9.98
N TYR A 116 -2.61 -2.46 10.16
CA TYR A 116 -3.85 -3.20 9.88
C TYR A 116 -4.96 -2.87 10.87
N LEU A 117 -4.61 -2.70 12.14
CA LEU A 117 -5.58 -2.44 13.20
C LEU A 117 -6.14 -1.00 13.15
N THR A 118 -5.37 -0.03 12.66
CA THR A 118 -5.77 1.39 12.70
C THR A 118 -6.43 1.91 11.43
N ILE A 119 -6.15 1.33 10.25
CA ILE A 119 -6.65 1.88 8.97
C ILE A 119 -8.19 2.01 8.94
N ASP A 120 -8.93 1.13 9.62
CA ASP A 120 -10.41 1.15 9.60
C ASP A 120 -11.07 1.77 10.84
N ARG A 121 -10.32 1.93 11.94
CA ARG A 121 -10.89 2.46 13.19
C ARG A 121 -11.17 3.97 13.09
N GLU A 122 -10.30 4.72 12.42
CA GLU A 122 -10.50 6.17 12.22
C GLU A 122 -11.67 6.50 11.28
N GLU A 123 -11.97 5.62 10.31
CA GLU A 123 -13.03 5.89 9.33
C GLU A 123 -14.43 5.50 9.81
N SER A 124 -14.56 4.56 10.74
CA SER A 124 -15.86 3.96 11.06
C SER A 124 -16.54 4.48 12.32
N LYS A 125 -15.80 5.02 13.31
CA LYS A 125 -16.31 5.27 14.69
C LYS A 125 -17.03 4.06 15.33
N GLN A 126 -16.89 2.88 14.73
CA GLN A 126 -17.53 1.66 15.16
C GLN A 126 -16.58 0.88 16.07
N GLY A 127 -17.16 0.15 17.01
CA GLY A 127 -16.36 -0.71 17.89
C GLY A 127 -15.79 -1.92 17.17
N PHE A 128 -15.10 -2.76 17.91
CA PHE A 128 -14.57 -4.02 17.40
C PHE A 128 -15.05 -5.19 18.25
N SER A 129 -15.04 -6.38 17.65
CA SER A 129 -15.24 -7.65 18.34
C SER A 129 -14.12 -8.61 17.97
N ILE A 130 -13.60 -9.34 18.95
CA ILE A 130 -12.57 -10.36 18.80
C ILE A 130 -13.20 -11.71 19.08
N LEU A 131 -13.18 -12.61 18.10
CA LEU A 131 -13.60 -14.00 18.28
C LEU A 131 -12.36 -14.89 18.24
N LEU A 132 -12.23 -15.78 19.20
CA LEU A 132 -11.23 -16.85 19.14
C LEU A 132 -11.91 -18.16 18.78
N HIS A 133 -11.47 -18.77 17.69
CA HIS A 133 -11.85 -20.11 17.29
C HIS A 133 -10.73 -21.08 17.66
N ASN A 134 -11.11 -22.24 18.17
CA ASN A 134 -10.19 -23.35 18.33
C ASN A 134 -9.86 -24.01 16.97
N PRO A 135 -8.90 -24.96 16.93
CA PRO A 135 -8.54 -25.65 15.69
C PRO A 135 -9.72 -26.39 15.02
N GLU A 136 -10.71 -26.82 15.81
CA GLU A 136 -11.94 -27.44 15.32
C GLU A 136 -12.92 -26.44 14.68
N GLY A 137 -12.63 -25.13 14.77
CA GLY A 137 -13.42 -24.05 14.20
C GLY A 137 -14.59 -23.58 15.06
N THR A 138 -14.73 -24.07 16.29
CA THR A 138 -15.77 -23.64 17.23
C THR A 138 -15.35 -22.34 17.94
N ILE A 139 -16.30 -21.42 18.11
CA ILE A 139 -16.07 -20.17 18.83
C ILE A 139 -15.88 -20.49 20.32
N TYR A 140 -14.70 -20.18 20.85
CA TYR A 140 -14.34 -20.43 22.23
C TYR A 140 -14.68 -19.23 23.13
N TRP A 141 -14.32 -18.01 22.71
CA TRP A 141 -14.76 -16.78 23.37
C TRP A 141 -14.89 -15.62 22.39
N SER A 142 -15.58 -14.59 22.88
CA SER A 142 -15.90 -13.35 22.18
C SER A 142 -15.67 -12.18 23.14
N TYR A 143 -14.88 -11.19 22.74
CA TYR A 143 -14.79 -9.90 23.43
C TYR A 143 -15.22 -8.78 22.50
N HIS A 144 -15.84 -7.76 23.07
CA HIS A 144 -16.21 -6.53 22.41
C HIS A 144 -15.29 -5.38 22.87
N GLU A 145 -15.30 -4.26 22.16
CA GLU A 145 -14.52 -3.08 22.52
C GLU A 145 -14.84 -2.55 23.93
N HIS A 146 -16.06 -2.77 24.42
CA HIS A 146 -16.43 -2.36 25.78
C HIS A 146 -15.85 -3.25 26.87
N ASP A 147 -15.40 -4.45 26.53
CA ASP A 147 -14.76 -5.36 27.48
C ASP A 147 -13.32 -4.91 27.75
N GLU A 148 -12.94 -4.89 29.03
CA GLU A 148 -11.57 -4.52 29.41
C GLU A 148 -10.54 -5.48 28.80
N GLU A 149 -10.81 -6.78 28.83
CA GLU A 149 -9.94 -7.81 28.27
C GLU A 149 -9.82 -7.67 26.75
N GLY A 150 -10.91 -7.37 26.05
CA GLY A 150 -10.91 -7.11 24.60
C GLY A 150 -10.04 -5.92 24.22
N ARG A 151 -10.13 -4.81 24.98
CA ARG A 151 -9.26 -3.64 24.79
C ARG A 151 -7.80 -3.94 25.06
N GLN A 152 -7.50 -4.65 26.14
CA GLN A 152 -6.14 -5.04 26.46
C GLN A 152 -5.54 -5.92 25.37
N LEU A 153 -6.28 -6.92 24.89
CA LEU A 153 -5.82 -7.79 23.82
C LEU A 153 -5.53 -7.00 22.53
N TYR A 154 -6.45 -6.13 22.14
CA TYR A 154 -6.30 -5.27 20.97
C TYR A 154 -5.08 -4.35 21.05
N GLU A 155 -4.86 -3.71 22.20
CA GLU A 155 -3.70 -2.83 22.39
C GLU A 155 -2.38 -3.61 22.41
N GLU A 156 -2.35 -4.82 22.99
CA GLU A 156 -1.15 -5.67 22.96
C GLU A 156 -0.87 -6.23 21.56
N MET A 157 -1.90 -6.52 20.77
CA MET A 157 -1.72 -6.85 19.34
C MET A 157 -1.05 -5.69 18.60
N LYS A 158 -1.44 -4.44 18.84
CA LYS A 158 -0.78 -3.27 18.22
C LYS A 158 0.71 -3.16 18.55
N GLN A 159 1.16 -3.70 19.68
CA GLN A 159 2.57 -3.72 20.08
C GLN A 159 3.35 -4.90 19.48
N SER A 160 2.71 -5.79 18.72
CA SER A 160 3.37 -6.93 18.09
C SER A 160 4.30 -6.45 16.97
N THR A 161 5.51 -7.02 16.91
CA THR A 161 6.55 -6.63 15.96
C THR A 161 6.62 -7.59 14.78
N PRO A 162 7.03 -7.16 13.58
CA PRO A 162 7.20 -8.07 12.45
C PRO A 162 8.15 -9.24 12.76
N ALA A 163 7.79 -10.43 12.26
CA ALA A 163 8.53 -11.68 12.41
C ALA A 163 8.91 -12.24 11.04
N ASN A 164 9.59 -11.42 10.22
CA ASN A 164 9.83 -11.67 8.79
C ASN A 164 10.61 -12.96 8.50
N GLU A 165 11.29 -13.52 9.50
CA GLU A 165 12.01 -14.79 9.46
C GLU A 165 11.09 -16.02 9.49
N TYR A 166 9.83 -15.87 9.88
CA TYR A 166 8.83 -16.95 9.93
C TYR A 166 7.98 -16.94 8.66
N SER A 167 8.10 -18.00 7.86
CA SER A 167 7.19 -18.23 6.74
C SER A 167 5.84 -18.74 7.24
N TYR A 168 4.76 -18.37 6.54
CA TYR A 168 3.44 -18.93 6.79
C TYR A 168 3.43 -20.42 6.42
N LEU A 169 3.22 -21.29 7.41
CA LEU A 169 3.11 -22.73 7.25
C LEU A 169 1.90 -23.21 8.05
N PRO A 170 0.74 -23.45 7.41
CA PRO A 170 -0.42 -23.95 8.11
C PRO A 170 -0.22 -25.43 8.48
N GLU A 171 -0.19 -25.74 9.76
CA GLU A 171 -0.10 -27.07 10.37
C GLU A 171 -1.47 -27.65 10.73
N GLY A 172 -2.55 -26.85 10.70
CA GLY A 172 -3.93 -27.29 10.91
C GLY A 172 -4.33 -27.44 12.38
N ASN A 173 -3.44 -27.09 13.31
CA ASN A 173 -3.64 -27.06 14.75
C ASN A 173 -3.70 -25.62 15.31
N GLU A 174 -3.78 -24.62 14.43
CA GLU A 174 -3.76 -23.22 14.83
C GLU A 174 -5.11 -22.76 15.35
N TRP A 175 -5.04 -21.91 16.37
CA TRP A 175 -6.17 -21.14 16.81
C TRP A 175 -6.38 -19.98 15.85
N ARG A 176 -7.64 -19.59 15.63
CA ARG A 176 -7.96 -18.48 14.74
C ARG A 176 -8.53 -17.35 15.55
N LEU A 177 -7.78 -16.26 15.63
CA LEU A 177 -8.24 -15.02 16.22
C LEU A 177 -8.78 -14.13 15.09
N LEU A 178 -10.07 -13.85 15.15
CA LEU A 178 -10.80 -13.13 14.13
C LEU A 178 -11.21 -11.77 14.70
N LEU A 179 -10.69 -10.70 14.10
CA LEU A 179 -11.11 -9.34 14.43
C LEU A 179 -12.20 -8.88 13.48
N TYR A 180 -13.30 -8.41 14.05
CA TYR A 180 -14.46 -7.88 13.34
C TYR A 180 -14.71 -6.43 13.75
N GLN A 181 -15.24 -5.66 12.81
CA GLN A 181 -15.81 -4.35 13.08
C GLN A 181 -17.27 -4.52 13.48
N ASP A 182 -17.65 -3.91 14.61
CA ASP A 182 -19.01 -3.98 15.14
C ASP A 182 -19.95 -3.15 14.27
N THR A 183 -20.96 -3.77 13.67
CA THR A 183 -21.89 -3.12 12.74
C THR A 183 -23.32 -3.42 13.14
N GLU A 184 -24.16 -2.39 13.27
CA GLU A 184 -25.54 -2.52 13.77
C GLU A 184 -26.48 -3.32 12.84
N ASN A 185 -26.13 -3.52 11.56
CA ASN A 185 -27.01 -4.15 10.57
C ASN A 185 -26.20 -4.97 9.56
N TYR A 186 -26.19 -6.31 9.73
CA TYR A 186 -25.80 -7.36 8.78
C TYR A 186 -24.88 -7.05 7.57
N ARG A 187 -23.75 -7.78 7.56
CA ARG A 187 -23.00 -8.35 6.41
C ARG A 187 -22.71 -7.42 5.23
N GLU A 188 -21.75 -6.53 5.43
CA GLU A 188 -20.73 -6.30 4.39
C GLU A 188 -19.38 -6.80 4.91
N PRO A 189 -18.61 -7.57 4.12
CA PRO A 189 -17.31 -8.08 4.55
C PRO A 189 -16.29 -6.94 4.60
N PHE A 190 -16.30 -6.16 5.68
CA PHE A 190 -15.18 -5.33 6.05
C PHE A 190 -14.10 -6.23 6.65
N ARG A 191 -13.02 -6.41 5.88
CA ARG A 191 -11.66 -6.75 6.33
C ARG A 191 -11.63 -7.65 7.57
N ARG A 192 -12.01 -8.91 7.39
CA ARG A 192 -11.68 -9.96 8.36
C ARG A 192 -10.16 -10.02 8.47
N LEU A 193 -9.61 -9.45 9.54
CA LEU A 193 -8.24 -9.73 9.92
C LEU A 193 -8.28 -11.08 10.63
N GLU A 194 -7.90 -12.11 9.91
CA GLU A 194 -7.75 -13.47 10.41
C GLU A 194 -6.29 -13.66 10.81
N PHE A 195 -6.09 -13.86 12.11
CA PHE A 195 -4.81 -14.19 12.70
C PHE A 195 -4.80 -15.67 13.02
N LEU A 196 -3.87 -16.41 12.45
CA LEU A 196 -3.56 -17.76 12.91
C LEU A 196 -2.55 -17.67 14.05
N VAL A 197 -2.84 -18.37 15.14
CA VAL A 197 -2.03 -18.43 16.34
C VAL A 197 -1.55 -19.86 16.53
N HIS A 198 -0.24 -20.06 16.51
CA HIS A 198 0.34 -21.36 16.82
C HIS A 198 0.18 -21.67 18.33
N ALA A 199 0.24 -22.95 18.71
CA ALA A 199 0.03 -23.38 20.10
C ALA A 199 1.03 -22.76 21.09
N ASP A 200 2.23 -22.40 20.63
CA ASP A 200 3.26 -21.72 21.42
C ASP A 200 3.00 -20.22 21.64
N ASN A 201 2.02 -19.64 20.94
CA ASN A 201 1.69 -18.21 20.97
C ASN A 201 2.86 -17.28 20.65
N GLU A 202 3.91 -17.76 19.99
CA GLU A 202 5.09 -16.95 19.69
C GLU A 202 4.86 -16.04 18.50
N VAL A 203 4.23 -16.60 17.46
CA VAL A 203 4.04 -15.95 16.18
C VAL A 203 2.56 -15.98 15.79
N PHE A 204 2.09 -14.85 15.29
CA PHE A 204 0.80 -14.70 14.65
C PHE A 204 0.98 -14.52 13.16
N TRP A 205 0.14 -15.19 12.36
CA TRP A 205 0.07 -14.92 10.94
C TRP A 205 -1.22 -14.22 10.58
N LEU A 206 -1.11 -12.99 10.09
CA LEU A 206 -2.21 -12.24 9.50
C LEU A 206 -2.36 -12.62 8.03
N THR A 207 -3.59 -12.96 7.63
CA THR A 207 -3.95 -13.02 6.21
C THR A 207 -4.72 -11.77 5.82
N PHE A 208 -4.16 -10.98 4.89
CA PHE A 208 -4.79 -9.76 4.37
C PHE A 208 -4.64 -9.67 2.86
N GLN A 209 -5.76 -9.58 2.13
CA GLN A 209 -5.79 -9.48 0.67
C GLN A 209 -4.98 -10.58 -0.07
N GLY A 210 -4.96 -11.80 0.48
CA GLY A 210 -4.22 -12.93 -0.10
C GLY A 210 -2.71 -12.90 0.13
N GLN A 211 -2.21 -11.99 0.97
CA GLN A 211 -0.83 -11.95 1.46
C GLN A 211 -0.80 -12.40 2.93
N HIS A 212 0.32 -12.99 3.34
CA HIS A 212 0.56 -13.42 4.71
C HIS A 212 1.64 -12.56 5.36
N TYR A 213 1.40 -12.14 6.59
CA TYR A 213 2.32 -11.34 7.39
C TYR A 213 2.50 -12.02 8.74
N SER A 214 3.72 -12.10 9.23
CA SER A 214 4.05 -12.75 10.50
C SER A 214 4.45 -11.71 11.54
N PHE A 215 4.02 -11.92 12.78
CA PHE A 215 4.28 -10.99 13.89
C PHE A 215 4.62 -11.74 15.17
N HIS A 216 5.63 -11.26 15.88
CA HIS A 216 5.98 -11.70 17.23
C HIS A 216 4.98 -11.16 18.23
N ALA A 217 4.41 -12.06 19.04
CA ALA A 217 3.55 -11.69 20.15
C ALA A 217 4.27 -10.86 21.19
N SER A 218 3.62 -9.79 21.68
CA SER A 218 4.10 -9.13 22.90
C SER A 218 4.05 -10.14 24.06
N ASN A 219 4.98 -10.03 25.02
CA ASN A 219 4.99 -10.92 26.20
C ASN A 219 3.65 -10.92 26.95
N LYS A 220 2.99 -9.77 27.00
CA LYS A 220 1.69 -9.62 27.66
C LYS A 220 0.56 -10.20 26.83
N LEU A 221 0.63 -10.13 25.50
CA LEU A 221 -0.29 -10.84 24.61
C LEU A 221 -0.21 -12.37 24.81
N LYS A 222 1.01 -12.92 24.92
CA LYS A 222 1.23 -14.34 25.24
C LYS A 222 0.53 -14.72 26.55
N GLN A 223 0.72 -13.92 27.59
CA GLN A 223 0.09 -14.13 28.91
C GLN A 223 -1.44 -14.06 28.87
N LEU A 224 -2.01 -13.22 28.00
CA LEU A 224 -3.46 -13.14 27.82
C LEU A 224 -4.01 -14.35 27.06
N LEU A 225 -3.32 -14.84 26.03
CA LEU A 225 -3.84 -15.93 25.19
C LEU A 225 -3.56 -17.33 25.75
N GLN A 226 -2.40 -17.55 26.36
CA GLN A 226 -1.94 -18.87 26.73
C GLN A 226 -2.88 -19.64 27.70
N PRO A 227 -3.36 -19.05 28.81
CA PRO A 227 -4.30 -19.74 29.69
C PRO A 227 -5.61 -20.14 29.00
N ARG A 228 -6.01 -19.35 27.98
CA ARG A 228 -7.24 -19.57 27.23
C ARG A 228 -7.09 -20.74 26.25
N MET A 229 -5.91 -20.90 25.67
CA MET A 229 -5.61 -21.98 24.73
C MET A 229 -5.29 -23.30 25.43
N GLU A 230 -4.63 -23.26 26.60
CA GLU A 230 -4.28 -24.46 27.39
C GLU A 230 -5.50 -25.14 28.02
N ALA A 231 -6.55 -24.39 28.33
CA ALA A 231 -7.77 -24.92 28.96
C ALA A 231 -8.51 -25.97 28.12
N GLN A 232 -8.20 -26.12 26.83
CA GLN A 232 -8.81 -27.10 25.92
C GLN A 232 -7.89 -28.30 25.61
N SER A 233 -6.59 -28.20 25.91
CA SER A 233 -5.64 -29.31 25.67
C SER A 233 -5.76 -30.43 26.71
N ASN A 234 -6.61 -30.27 27.72
CA ASN A 234 -6.89 -31.23 28.80
C ASN A 234 -8.34 -31.70 28.73
#